data_AF-B7FFV3-F1
#
_entry.id   AF-B7FFV3-F1
#
_cell.length_a   1.000
_cell.length_b   1.000
_cell.length_c   1.000
_cell.angle_alpha   90.00
_cell.angle_beta   90.00
_cell.angle_gamma   90.00
#
_symmetry.space_group_name_H-M   'P 1'
#
loop_
_entity.id
_entity.type
_entity.pdbx_description
1 polymer ?
#
loop_
_entity_poly.entity_id
_entity_poly.type
_entity_poly.pdbx_seq_one_letter_code
_entity_poly.pdbx_strand_id
1 'polypeptide(L)' 'MLFIYSAFIKGDHTYFDIESSSGVNGTELYPQLRYSTISEFLDTLL' A
#
# COMPACT_ATOMS: atom_id res chain seq x y z
N MET A 1 15.40 -0.61 -12.32
CA MET A 1 15.86 0.34 -11.28
C MET A 1 15.04 1.63 -11.21
N LEU A 2 14.20 1.96 -12.20
CA LEU A 2 13.32 3.14 -12.16
C LEU A 2 12.17 3.03 -11.13
N PHE A 3 11.52 1.87 -11.07
CA PHE A 3 10.39 1.64 -10.14
C PHE A 3 10.79 1.69 -8.66
N ILE A 4 11.99 1.18 -8.33
CA ILE A 4 12.51 1.16 -6.96
C ILE A 4 12.85 2.59 -6.50
N TYR A 5 13.49 3.38 -7.38
CA TYR A 5 13.78 4.79 -7.10
C TYR A 5 12.50 5.62 -6.91
N SER A 6 11.51 5.45 -7.80
CA SER A 6 10.23 6.15 -7.68
C SER A 6 9.47 5.76 -6.39
N ALA A 7 9.42 4.49 -6.03
CA ALA A 7 8.74 4.03 -4.82
C ALA A 7 9.44 4.50 -3.53
N PHE A 8 10.78 4.39 -3.44
CA PHE A 8 11.51 4.63 -2.19
C PHE A 8 12.12 6.03 -2.06
N ILE A 9 12.52 6.68 -3.18
CA ILE A 9 13.13 8.02 -3.16
C ILE A 9 12.11 9.10 -3.46
N LYS A 10 11.26 8.90 -4.48
CA LYS A 10 10.21 9.87 -4.83
C LYS A 10 8.96 9.71 -3.96
N GLY A 11 8.79 8.55 -3.32
CA GLY A 11 7.69 8.27 -2.42
C GLY A 11 6.35 8.16 -3.14
N ASP A 12 6.34 7.79 -4.43
CA ASP A 12 5.14 7.84 -5.28
C ASP A 12 3.97 6.98 -4.77
N HIS A 13 4.16 6.10 -3.77
CA HIS A 13 3.07 5.36 -3.13
C HIS A 13 2.30 6.14 -2.06
N THR A 14 2.89 7.18 -1.45
CA THR A 14 2.29 7.92 -0.33
C THR A 14 2.42 9.44 -0.48
N TYR A 15 3.02 9.92 -1.57
CA TYR A 15 3.29 11.33 -1.79
C TYR A 15 2.02 12.15 -2.10
N PHE A 16 0.98 11.51 -2.63
CA PHE A 16 -0.30 12.17 -2.93
C PHE A 16 -1.39 11.71 -1.97
N ASP A 17 -2.20 12.66 -1.52
CA ASP A 17 -3.41 12.37 -0.76
C ASP A 17 -4.49 11.78 -1.68
N ILE A 18 -5.24 10.83 -1.15
CA ILE A 18 -6.37 10.23 -1.87
C ILE A 18 -7.51 11.24 -1.87
N GLU A 19 -7.76 11.89 -3.00
CA GLU A 19 -8.94 12.74 -3.16
C GLU A 19 -10.21 11.88 -3.11
N SER A 20 -11.09 12.19 -2.15
CA SER A 20 -12.36 11.48 -1.93
C SER A 20 -13.35 11.54 -3.11
N SER A 21 -13.09 12.40 -4.09
CA SER A 21 -13.86 12.54 -5.33
C SER A 21 -13.42 11.57 -6.43
N SER A 22 -12.18 11.07 -6.41
CA SER A 22 -11.59 10.27 -7.49
C SER A 22 -11.13 8.87 -7.06
N GLY A 23 -11.01 8.61 -5.76
CA GLY A 23 -10.51 7.33 -5.26
C GLY A 23 -11.09 6.99 -3.90
N VAL A 24 -11.33 5.70 -3.68
CA VAL A 24 -11.75 5.14 -2.38
C VAL A 24 -10.64 4.27 -1.83
N ASN A 25 -10.44 4.29 -0.51
CA ASN A 25 -9.47 3.42 0.13
C ASN A 25 -10.03 1.98 0.17
N GLY A 26 -9.28 1.01 -0.38
CA GLY A 26 -9.72 -0.39 -0.41
C GLY A 26 -9.96 -0.98 0.98
N THR A 27 -9.23 -0.49 2.00
CA THR A 27 -9.39 -0.93 3.40
C THR A 27 -10.69 -0.41 4.00
N GLU A 28 -11.12 0.79 3.59
CA GLU A 28 -12.39 1.39 4.02
C GLU A 28 -13.58 0.78 3.28
N LEU A 29 -13.40 0.41 2.02
CA LEU A 29 -14.43 -0.22 1.20
C LEU A 29 -14.75 -1.67 1.64
N TYR A 30 -13.74 -2.40 2.12
CA TYR A 30 -13.88 -3.80 2.54
C TYR A 30 -13.22 -4.08 3.89
N PRO A 31 -13.77 -3.52 4.99
CA PRO A 31 -13.19 -3.68 6.32
C PRO A 31 -13.23 -5.13 6.83
N GLN A 32 -14.10 -5.97 6.27
CA GLN A 32 -14.19 -7.39 6.61
C GLN A 32 -13.06 -8.26 6.06
N LEU A 33 -12.25 -7.76 5.11
CA LEU A 33 -11.15 -8.53 4.55
C LEU A 33 -9.95 -8.50 5.50
N ARG A 34 -9.50 -9.67 5.94
CA ARG A 34 -8.19 -9.81 6.61
C ARG A 34 -7.09 -9.83 5.56
N TYR A 35 -6.36 -8.73 5.47
CA TYR A 35 -5.14 -8.67 4.69
C TYR A 35 -4.00 -9.34 5.46
N SER A 36 -3.20 -10.15 4.77
CA SER A 36 -1.96 -10.67 5.32
C SER A 36 -1.01 -9.50 5.58
N THR A 37 -0.57 -9.37 6.81
CA THR A 37 0.37 -8.30 7.18
C THR A 37 1.76 -8.60 6.64
N ILE A 38 2.58 -7.57 6.48
CA ILE A 38 3.99 -7.74 6.10
C ILE A 38 4.71 -8.67 7.08
N SER A 39 4.37 -8.62 8.37
CA SER A 39 4.93 -9.51 9.39
C SER A 39 4.61 -10.98 9.12
N GLU A 40 3.35 -11.29 8.78
CA GLU A 40 2.91 -12.65 8.47
C GLU A 40 3.62 -13.18 7.22
N PHE A 41 3.79 -12.33 6.21
CA PHE A 41 4.55 -12.70 5.00
C PHE A 41 6.04 -12.92 5.29
N LEU A 42 6.67 -12.05 6.08
CA LEU A 42 8.09 -12.19 6.45
C LEU A 42 8.34 -13.44 7.29
N ASP A 43 7.39 -13.84 8.15
CA ASP A 43 7.45 -15.07 8.93
C ASP A 43 7.41 -16.32 8.03
N THR A 44 6.66 -16.30 6.93
CA THR A 44 6.64 -17.43 5.97
C THR A 44 7.92 -17.60 5.14
N LEU A 45 8.77 -16.57 5.08
CA LEU A 45 10.04 -16.59 4.35
C LEU A 45 11.24 -16.96 5.22
N LEU A 46 11.06 -16.95 6.55
CA LEU A 46 12.05 -17.28 7.56
C LEU A 46 12.06 -18.79 7.88
#